data_AF-A0A7W1CEY0-F1
#
_entry.id   AF-A0A7W1CEY0-F1
#
_cell.length_a   1.000
_cell.length_b   1.000
_cell.length_c   1.000
_cell.angle_alpha   90.00
_cell.angle_beta   90.00
_cell.angle_gamma   90.00
#
_symmetry.space_group_name_H-M   'P 1'
#
loop_
_entity.id
_entity.type
_entity.pdbx_description
1 polymer ?
#
loop_
_entity_poly.entity_id
_entity_poly.type
_entity_poly.pdbx_seq_one_letter_code
_entity_poly.pdbx_strand_id
1 'polypeptide(L)'
;MRIPKPNFFVFSMLLSVCCVAFAQAQKNDLTNRDFKQLAGAAEEIPQMRLPNPADLGLKSKTAMLAVVANRGVQKYEIPIETTADFRIMLLAPNSEKWSIKLALPNEDYINLRSDATSRNIERTEGFYGLGDEQFPAEIFTFKGATKGTVRVEIKTNRTQSGGFLVVASESPLRLYSYLNTLETVRGNSIGLVASLFDNENETAFAGNIREAAVRIEMPNGEITSARMFDDGNHNDALAGDGVFGGAFVPNQSGKFVAQITAKGTAPNGEAFVRTGEHIVDVAANRAVMSGNAFVKTIDDTRFQIDLTVRNLRAGHKVLAHAEVWGRDTNGDFKAVAWIGGMTLAEKIFGENKTILPLALDARWLARSDAESDYELRNVRFQDADSLAVIGSKETVSLSPIDLPENLQRNFNSEITDEMRTGVRPPSEIQTDAPGGKLMLVHGYCSGDVWATARNAGQFSNYVTFLDLGQNRSHDQFAQRIRNFGASLPSFGIVAHSQGGAASLHLYTYYWSGLDYATGTRLIQSVGTPYQG
;
A
#
# COMPACT_ATOMS: atom_id res chain seq x y z
N MET A 1 31.45 -24.56 -69.54
CA MET A 1 32.78 -23.95 -69.41
C MET A 1 32.65 -22.74 -68.50
N ARG A 2 33.27 -22.78 -67.32
CA ARG A 2 33.20 -21.75 -66.27
C ARG A 2 33.89 -20.47 -66.73
N ILE A 3 33.28 -19.31 -66.50
CA ILE A 3 33.94 -18.00 -66.49
C ILE A 3 33.44 -17.24 -65.24
N PRO A 4 34.34 -16.61 -64.45
CA PRO A 4 34.09 -16.27 -63.05
C PRO A 4 33.47 -14.88 -62.88
N LYS A 5 32.78 -14.67 -61.74
CA LYS A 5 32.39 -13.35 -61.24
C LYS A 5 33.36 -12.89 -60.15
N PRO A 6 33.85 -11.64 -60.17
CA PRO A 6 34.52 -11.02 -59.04
C PRO A 6 33.59 -10.14 -58.19
N ASN A 7 33.87 -10.16 -56.89
CA ASN A 7 33.77 -9.12 -55.86
C ASN A 7 32.54 -8.19 -55.80
N PHE A 8 31.80 -8.25 -54.68
CA PHE A 8 31.23 -7.06 -54.05
C PHE A 8 31.21 -7.19 -52.51
N PHE A 9 31.95 -6.28 -51.88
CA PHE A 9 31.74 -5.63 -50.57
C PHE A 9 31.43 -6.45 -49.31
N VAL A 10 32.42 -6.47 -48.41
CA VAL A 10 32.30 -6.76 -46.98
C VAL A 10 31.60 -5.57 -46.30
N PHE A 11 30.39 -5.78 -45.78
CA PHE A 11 29.77 -4.89 -44.80
C PHE A 11 29.99 -5.48 -43.41
N SER A 12 30.78 -4.78 -42.60
CA SER A 12 31.07 -5.11 -41.22
C SER A 12 29.81 -4.88 -40.38
N MET A 13 29.16 -5.96 -39.94
CA MET A 13 28.04 -5.91 -39.01
C MET A 13 28.60 -5.82 -37.57
N LEU A 14 28.56 -4.62 -36.99
CA LEU A 14 28.80 -4.40 -35.56
C LEU A 14 27.65 -5.07 -34.79
N LEU A 15 27.94 -6.24 -34.24
CA LEU A 15 27.07 -6.94 -33.31
C LEU A 15 27.10 -6.19 -31.97
N SER A 16 26.11 -5.34 -31.71
CA SER A 16 25.89 -4.76 -30.39
C SER A 16 25.39 -5.88 -29.48
N VAL A 17 26.29 -6.43 -28.67
CA VAL A 17 25.97 -7.44 -27.66
C VAL A 17 25.22 -6.74 -26.53
N CYS A 18 23.89 -6.72 -26.59
CA CYS A 18 23.05 -6.48 -25.41
C CYS A 18 23.25 -7.68 -24.46
N CYS A 19 24.11 -7.52 -23.47
CA CYS A 19 24.22 -8.47 -22.36
C CYS A 19 22.90 -8.47 -21.58
N VAL A 20 22.02 -9.42 -21.91
CA VAL A 20 20.91 -9.82 -21.03
C VAL A 20 21.54 -10.68 -19.92
N ALA A 21 21.93 -10.04 -18.83
CA ALA A 21 22.38 -10.76 -17.64
C ALA A 21 21.14 -11.28 -16.89
N PHE A 22 20.93 -12.60 -16.93
CA PHE A 22 19.96 -13.25 -16.03
C PHE A 22 20.49 -13.14 -14.59
N ALA A 23 19.74 -12.49 -13.72
CA ALA A 23 20.15 -12.21 -12.34
C ALA A 23 20.12 -13.48 -11.48
N GLN A 24 21.29 -14.04 -11.15
CA GLN A 24 21.46 -14.67 -9.84
C GLN A 24 21.77 -13.57 -8.84
N ALA A 25 20.75 -13.10 -8.12
CA ALA A 25 20.95 -12.14 -7.03
C ALA A 25 21.84 -12.81 -5.96
N GLN A 26 23.07 -12.30 -5.77
CA GLN A 26 23.81 -12.57 -4.53
C GLN A 26 22.96 -12.01 -3.39
N LYS A 27 22.49 -12.90 -2.52
CA LYS A 27 21.73 -12.52 -1.33
C LYS A 27 22.72 -11.98 -0.31
N ASN A 28 23.01 -10.69 -0.37
CA ASN A 28 23.73 -10.03 0.71
C ASN A 28 22.77 -9.94 1.90
N ASP A 29 23.17 -10.54 3.02
CA ASP A 29 22.42 -10.45 4.26
C ASP A 29 22.41 -8.99 4.71
N LEU A 30 21.20 -8.45 4.89
CA LEU A 30 20.99 -7.08 5.33
C LEU A 30 21.48 -6.88 6.77
N THR A 31 22.12 -5.74 7.00
CA THR A 31 22.54 -5.24 8.31
C THR A 31 21.97 -3.84 8.55
N ASN A 32 21.99 -3.37 9.79
CA ASN A 32 21.52 -2.02 10.11
C ASN A 32 22.34 -0.89 9.46
N ARG A 33 23.53 -1.20 8.91
CA ARG A 33 24.35 -0.24 8.15
C ARG A 33 23.86 0.00 6.74
N ASP A 34 23.02 -0.88 6.21
CA ASP A 34 22.45 -0.76 4.86
C ASP A 34 21.28 0.22 4.82
N PHE A 35 20.74 0.62 5.97
CA PHE A 35 19.62 1.56 6.05
C PHE A 35 20.09 2.99 6.27
N LYS A 36 19.32 3.92 5.70
CA LYS A 36 19.38 5.33 6.03
C LYS A 36 18.77 5.57 7.41
N GLN A 37 19.34 6.52 8.13
CA GLN A 37 18.81 7.01 9.40
C GLN A 37 18.01 8.28 9.12
N LEU A 38 16.70 8.21 9.23
CA LEU A 38 15.85 9.34 8.87
C LEU A 38 15.61 10.23 10.06
N ALA A 39 15.76 11.55 9.87
CA ALA A 39 15.39 12.52 10.86
C ALA A 39 15.03 13.86 10.23
N GLY A 40 14.36 14.69 11.00
CA GLY A 40 14.01 16.04 10.58
C GLY A 40 13.62 16.93 11.74
N ALA A 41 13.51 18.22 11.45
CA ALA A 41 13.30 19.24 12.45
C ALA A 41 11.92 19.12 13.13
N ALA A 42 11.77 19.74 14.30
CA ALA A 42 10.53 19.70 15.08
C ALA A 42 9.29 20.18 14.28
N GLU A 43 9.47 21.12 13.36
CA GLU A 43 8.41 21.68 12.53
C GLU A 43 7.82 20.65 11.55
N GLU A 44 8.55 19.57 11.25
CA GLU A 44 8.13 18.50 10.35
C GLU A 44 7.29 17.42 11.07
N ILE A 45 7.32 17.35 12.41
CA ILE A 45 6.63 16.33 13.21
C ILE A 45 5.16 16.13 12.81
N PRO A 46 4.34 17.19 12.61
CA PRO A 46 2.94 17.01 12.21
C PRO A 46 2.77 16.23 10.90
N GLN A 47 3.69 16.39 9.95
CA GLN A 47 3.66 15.71 8.64
C GLN A 47 4.09 14.24 8.73
N MET A 48 4.78 13.86 9.82
CA MET A 48 5.29 12.52 10.06
C MET A 48 4.33 11.64 10.86
N ARG A 49 3.21 12.19 11.33
CA ARG A 49 2.17 11.42 12.02
C ARG A 49 1.43 10.52 11.04
N LEU A 50 0.98 9.37 11.54
CA LEU A 50 0.09 8.54 10.74
C LEU A 50 -1.21 9.31 10.47
N PRO A 51 -1.78 9.18 9.26
CA PRO A 51 -3.09 9.75 8.98
C PRO A 51 -4.14 9.13 9.90
N ASN A 52 -5.23 9.85 10.15
CA ASN A 52 -6.39 9.23 10.77
C ASN A 52 -6.90 8.15 9.80
N PRO A 53 -7.20 6.92 10.26
CA PRO A 53 -7.75 5.87 9.40
C PRO A 53 -8.96 6.32 8.57
N ALA A 54 -9.79 7.24 9.09
CA ALA A 54 -10.88 7.84 8.34
C ALA A 54 -10.39 8.56 7.07
N ASP A 55 -9.30 9.32 7.15
CA ASP A 55 -8.78 10.07 6.00
C ASP A 55 -8.34 9.15 4.84
N LEU A 56 -8.12 7.85 5.11
CA LEU A 56 -7.79 6.81 4.14
C LEU A 56 -9.02 6.04 3.60
N GLY A 57 -10.23 6.46 3.99
CA GLY A 57 -11.46 5.74 3.66
C GLY A 57 -11.78 5.73 2.17
N LEU A 58 -12.50 4.69 1.76
CA LEU A 58 -12.90 4.43 0.39
C LEU A 58 -14.33 4.90 0.14
N LYS A 59 -14.55 5.57 -0.98
CA LYS A 59 -15.87 6.02 -1.44
C LYS A 59 -16.34 5.12 -2.60
N SER A 60 -17.45 4.43 -2.43
CA SER A 60 -18.03 3.53 -3.45
C SER A 60 -19.38 4.01 -3.95
N LYS A 61 -19.57 3.97 -5.27
CA LYS A 61 -20.84 4.29 -5.96
C LYS A 61 -21.58 3.07 -6.48
N THR A 62 -21.02 1.88 -6.30
CA THR A 62 -21.52 0.64 -6.90
C THR A 62 -21.85 -0.39 -5.83
N ALA A 63 -22.59 -1.42 -6.21
CA ALA A 63 -22.67 -2.65 -5.45
C ALA A 63 -21.98 -3.77 -6.22
N MET A 64 -21.05 -4.46 -5.58
CA MET A 64 -20.33 -5.62 -6.10
C MET A 64 -20.74 -6.83 -5.29
N LEU A 65 -21.67 -7.61 -5.83
CA LEU A 65 -22.27 -8.74 -5.13
C LEU A 65 -21.57 -10.03 -5.53
N ALA A 66 -21.05 -10.78 -4.56
CA ALA A 66 -20.34 -12.03 -4.81
C ALA A 66 -21.27 -13.09 -5.42
N VAL A 67 -20.78 -13.75 -6.48
CA VAL A 67 -21.38 -14.94 -7.09
C VAL A 67 -20.52 -16.15 -6.74
N VAL A 68 -21.01 -16.96 -5.81
CA VAL A 68 -20.26 -18.11 -5.28
C VAL A 68 -20.40 -19.29 -6.25
N ALA A 69 -19.27 -19.86 -6.68
CA ALA A 69 -19.29 -21.06 -7.50
C ALA A 69 -20.02 -22.22 -6.81
N ASN A 70 -20.62 -23.10 -7.61
CA ASN A 70 -21.18 -24.38 -7.16
C ASN A 70 -22.37 -24.28 -6.18
N ARG A 71 -22.89 -23.07 -5.92
CA ARG A 71 -24.00 -22.84 -4.97
C ARG A 71 -25.40 -23.00 -5.59
N GLY A 72 -25.50 -23.64 -6.74
CA GLY A 72 -26.77 -23.77 -7.47
C GLY A 72 -27.25 -22.44 -8.06
N VAL A 73 -28.56 -22.19 -8.03
CA VAL A 73 -29.14 -20.91 -8.47
C VAL A 73 -29.03 -19.90 -7.33
N GLN A 74 -28.30 -18.82 -7.55
CA GLN A 74 -28.20 -17.67 -6.66
C GLN A 74 -29.16 -16.58 -7.14
N LYS A 75 -29.87 -15.98 -6.19
CA LYS A 75 -30.86 -14.93 -6.46
C LYS A 75 -30.41 -13.62 -5.83
N TYR A 76 -30.53 -12.54 -6.59
CA TYR A 76 -30.20 -11.19 -6.17
C TYR A 76 -31.41 -10.29 -6.37
N GLU A 77 -31.73 -9.50 -5.36
CA GLU A 77 -32.75 -8.45 -5.42
C GLU A 77 -32.04 -7.10 -5.42
N ILE A 78 -32.14 -6.39 -6.54
CA ILE A 78 -31.34 -5.19 -6.82
C ILE A 78 -32.30 -4.03 -7.00
N PRO A 79 -32.33 -3.07 -6.07
CA PRO A 79 -33.15 -1.88 -6.23
C PRO A 79 -32.54 -0.96 -7.30
N ILE A 80 -33.40 -0.41 -8.16
CA ILE A 80 -33.08 0.67 -9.10
C ILE A 80 -33.36 1.99 -8.38
N GLU A 81 -32.36 2.51 -7.70
CA GLU A 81 -32.42 3.81 -7.01
C GLU A 81 -32.56 4.97 -8.01
N THR A 82 -31.76 4.94 -9.08
CA THR A 82 -31.81 5.89 -10.19
C THR A 82 -31.86 5.14 -11.51
N THR A 83 -32.66 5.65 -12.44
CA THR A 83 -32.84 5.05 -13.77
C THR A 83 -31.79 5.56 -14.77
N ALA A 84 -31.13 6.67 -14.44
CA ALA A 84 -30.04 7.24 -15.21
C ALA A 84 -28.85 6.27 -15.23
N ASP A 85 -28.49 5.85 -16.44
CA ASP A 85 -27.37 4.94 -16.72
C ASP A 85 -27.33 3.67 -15.84
N PHE A 86 -28.49 3.07 -15.56
CA PHE A 86 -28.54 1.83 -14.81
C PHE A 86 -27.88 0.68 -15.60
N ARG A 87 -26.91 0.02 -14.98
CA ARG A 87 -26.11 -1.06 -15.55
C ARG A 87 -25.93 -2.20 -14.57
N ILE A 88 -25.92 -3.41 -15.13
CA ILE A 88 -25.50 -4.62 -14.43
C ILE A 88 -24.35 -5.23 -15.22
N MET A 89 -23.26 -5.58 -14.55
CA MET A 89 -22.11 -6.24 -15.15
C MET A 89 -21.88 -7.59 -14.46
N LEU A 90 -21.75 -8.65 -15.26
CA LEU A 90 -21.28 -9.94 -14.80
C LEU A 90 -19.77 -10.02 -15.04
N LEU A 91 -18.99 -10.00 -13.96
CA LEU A 91 -17.53 -10.08 -13.98
C LEU A 91 -17.10 -11.47 -13.50
N ALA A 92 -16.75 -12.36 -14.43
CA ALA A 92 -16.39 -13.73 -14.08
C ALA A 92 -15.59 -14.44 -15.18
N PRO A 93 -14.65 -15.33 -14.82
CA PRO A 93 -14.02 -16.20 -15.79
C PRO A 93 -15.03 -17.22 -16.34
N ASN A 94 -15.03 -17.43 -17.65
CA ASN A 94 -15.94 -18.36 -18.33
C ASN A 94 -17.44 -18.06 -18.07
N SER A 95 -17.80 -16.77 -17.93
CA SER A 95 -19.18 -16.34 -17.64
C SER A 95 -20.17 -16.83 -18.71
N GLU A 96 -19.72 -17.02 -19.96
CA GLU A 96 -20.53 -17.47 -21.09
C GLU A 96 -21.21 -18.82 -20.84
N LYS A 97 -20.65 -19.65 -19.96
CA LYS A 97 -21.21 -20.96 -19.56
C LYS A 97 -22.23 -20.88 -18.42
N TRP A 98 -22.40 -19.72 -17.79
CA TRP A 98 -23.36 -19.52 -16.69
C TRP A 98 -24.75 -19.29 -17.27
N SER A 99 -25.80 -19.54 -16.50
CA SER A 99 -27.13 -19.00 -16.84
C SER A 99 -27.34 -17.72 -16.07
N ILE A 100 -27.72 -16.65 -16.76
CA ILE A 100 -28.12 -15.38 -16.16
C ILE A 100 -29.52 -15.00 -16.64
N LYS A 101 -30.46 -14.91 -15.69
CA LYS A 101 -31.84 -14.51 -15.93
C LYS A 101 -32.16 -13.26 -15.13
N LEU A 102 -33.07 -12.46 -15.64
CA LEU A 102 -33.50 -11.22 -15.00
C LEU A 102 -35.01 -11.05 -15.11
N ALA A 103 -35.63 -10.54 -14.07
CA ALA A 103 -36.98 -10.02 -14.10
C ALA A 103 -36.93 -8.52 -13.76
N LEU A 104 -37.48 -7.69 -14.64
CA LEU A 104 -37.74 -6.27 -14.37
C LEU A 104 -38.83 -6.14 -13.29
N PRO A 105 -39.03 -4.94 -12.69
CA PRO A 105 -40.05 -4.74 -11.68
C PRO A 105 -41.44 -5.22 -12.16
N ASN A 106 -42.05 -6.13 -11.40
CA ASN A 106 -43.35 -6.75 -11.68
C ASN A 106 -43.44 -7.57 -12.99
N GLU A 107 -42.32 -7.99 -13.56
CA GLU A 107 -42.27 -8.86 -14.75
C GLU A 107 -41.80 -10.29 -14.43
N ASP A 108 -41.96 -11.18 -15.40
CA ASP A 108 -41.40 -12.54 -15.39
C ASP A 108 -39.90 -12.55 -15.75
N TYR A 109 -39.23 -13.65 -15.43
CA TYR A 109 -37.83 -13.84 -15.78
C TYR A 109 -37.63 -14.02 -17.28
N ILE A 110 -36.72 -13.23 -17.83
CA ILE A 110 -36.16 -13.37 -19.17
C ILE A 110 -34.71 -13.86 -19.10
N ASN A 111 -34.23 -14.47 -20.17
CA ASN A 111 -32.81 -14.78 -20.31
C ASN A 111 -32.06 -13.54 -20.83
N LEU A 112 -31.12 -13.02 -20.03
CA LEU A 112 -30.44 -11.77 -20.33
C LEU A 112 -29.58 -11.84 -21.60
N ARG A 113 -29.20 -13.02 -22.08
CA ARG A 113 -28.39 -13.15 -23.30
C ARG A 113 -29.21 -13.25 -24.57
N SER A 114 -30.38 -13.88 -24.51
CA SER A 114 -31.24 -14.07 -25.69
C SER A 114 -32.31 -13.00 -25.82
N ASP A 115 -32.78 -12.44 -24.70
CA ASP A 115 -34.01 -11.65 -24.68
C ASP A 115 -33.77 -10.17 -24.37
N ALA A 116 -32.53 -9.77 -24.02
CA ALA A 116 -32.18 -8.42 -23.59
C ALA A 116 -32.65 -7.31 -24.57
N THR A 117 -32.38 -7.48 -25.87
CA THR A 117 -32.77 -6.48 -26.89
C THR A 117 -34.28 -6.27 -26.94
N SER A 118 -35.07 -7.33 -26.74
CA SER A 118 -36.54 -7.23 -26.71
C SER A 118 -37.08 -6.43 -25.51
N ARG A 119 -36.23 -6.21 -24.50
CA ARG A 119 -36.51 -5.42 -23.30
C ARG A 119 -35.73 -4.10 -23.26
N ASN A 120 -35.20 -3.63 -24.39
CA ASN A 120 -34.42 -2.41 -24.48
C ASN A 120 -33.16 -2.42 -23.57
N ILE A 121 -32.57 -3.61 -23.40
CA ILE A 121 -31.32 -3.82 -22.67
C ILE A 121 -30.21 -4.05 -23.69
N GLU A 122 -29.20 -3.21 -23.66
CA GLU A 122 -28.02 -3.29 -24.51
C GLU A 122 -26.96 -4.17 -23.84
N ARG A 123 -26.54 -5.24 -24.54
CA ARG A 123 -25.47 -6.15 -24.07
C ARG A 123 -24.16 -5.80 -24.76
N THR A 124 -23.11 -5.61 -23.98
CA THR A 124 -21.73 -5.42 -24.46
C THR A 124 -20.82 -6.44 -23.77
N GLU A 125 -19.93 -7.07 -24.54
CA GLU A 125 -18.87 -7.93 -24.01
C GLU A 125 -17.57 -7.12 -23.94
N GLY A 126 -16.75 -7.38 -22.92
CA GLY A 126 -15.49 -6.70 -22.75
C GLY A 126 -14.60 -7.36 -21.71
N PHE A 127 -13.55 -6.63 -21.34
CA PHE A 127 -12.63 -7.00 -20.30
C PHE A 127 -12.52 -5.87 -19.29
N TYR A 128 -12.39 -6.23 -18.01
CA TYR A 128 -12.19 -5.30 -16.92
C TYR A 128 -10.91 -5.67 -16.18
N GLY A 129 -10.03 -4.70 -15.93
CA GLY A 129 -8.74 -4.95 -15.29
C GLY A 129 -7.67 -3.94 -15.68
N LEU A 130 -6.42 -4.21 -15.29
CA LEU A 130 -5.27 -3.34 -15.52
C LEU A 130 -4.11 -4.15 -16.08
N GLY A 131 -3.51 -3.66 -17.16
CA GLY A 131 -2.38 -4.34 -17.81
C GLY A 131 -2.75 -5.73 -18.31
N ASP A 132 -1.96 -6.73 -17.92
CA ASP A 132 -2.12 -8.14 -18.30
C ASP A 132 -3.17 -8.87 -17.41
N GLU A 133 -3.55 -8.29 -16.27
CA GLU A 133 -4.58 -8.82 -15.38
C GLU A 133 -5.96 -8.31 -15.80
N GLN A 134 -6.56 -9.00 -16.77
CA GLN A 134 -7.88 -8.66 -17.32
C GLN A 134 -8.88 -9.80 -17.14
N PHE A 135 -10.09 -9.44 -16.73
CA PHE A 135 -11.18 -10.36 -16.44
C PHE A 135 -12.31 -10.17 -17.44
N PRO A 136 -12.86 -11.26 -18.04
CA PRO A 136 -14.02 -11.17 -18.90
C PRO A 136 -15.22 -10.55 -18.19
N ALA A 137 -15.92 -9.67 -18.90
CA ALA A 137 -17.09 -8.96 -18.39
C ALA A 137 -18.21 -8.92 -19.44
N GLU A 138 -19.44 -9.14 -18.98
CA GLU A 138 -20.66 -8.90 -19.75
C GLU A 138 -21.44 -7.75 -19.12
N ILE A 139 -21.62 -6.65 -19.85
CA ILE A 139 -22.29 -5.44 -19.38
C ILE A 139 -23.68 -5.37 -20.01
N PHE A 140 -24.70 -5.18 -19.19
CA PHE A 140 -26.10 -5.00 -19.57
C PHE A 140 -26.54 -3.59 -19.18
N THR A 141 -26.79 -2.74 -20.17
CA THR A 141 -27.21 -1.34 -20.00
C THR A 141 -28.69 -1.19 -20.28
N PHE A 142 -29.45 -0.66 -19.33
CA PHE A 142 -30.91 -0.62 -19.40
C PHE A 142 -31.39 0.72 -19.95
N LYS A 143 -31.84 0.75 -21.22
CA LYS A 143 -32.38 1.97 -21.83
C LYS A 143 -33.85 2.10 -21.41
N GLY A 144 -34.14 3.00 -20.48
CA GLY A 144 -35.51 3.19 -19.96
C GLY A 144 -35.88 2.27 -18.79
N ALA A 145 -34.90 1.99 -17.92
CA ALA A 145 -35.17 1.33 -16.64
C ALA A 145 -36.28 2.05 -15.87
N THR A 146 -37.15 1.29 -15.20
CA THR A 146 -38.15 1.81 -14.27
C THR A 146 -37.70 1.57 -12.83
N LYS A 147 -38.10 2.46 -11.93
CA LYS A 147 -37.83 2.30 -10.49
C LYS A 147 -38.50 1.02 -9.96
N GLY A 148 -37.88 0.42 -8.95
CA GLY A 148 -38.33 -0.83 -8.34
C GLY A 148 -37.20 -1.83 -8.15
N THR A 149 -37.56 -3.08 -7.89
CA THR A 149 -36.57 -4.15 -7.65
C THR A 149 -36.42 -5.04 -8.87
N VAL A 150 -35.21 -5.09 -9.41
CA VAL A 150 -34.79 -6.08 -10.40
C VAL A 150 -34.41 -7.36 -9.69
N ARG A 151 -34.89 -8.50 -10.18
CA ARG A 151 -34.51 -9.82 -9.65
C ARG A 151 -33.59 -10.49 -10.64
N VAL A 152 -32.41 -10.93 -10.19
CA VAL A 152 -31.42 -11.61 -11.03
C VAL A 152 -31.20 -13.02 -10.50
N GLU A 153 -31.27 -14.01 -11.39
CA GLU A 153 -30.90 -15.39 -11.09
C GLU A 153 -29.64 -15.77 -11.86
N ILE A 154 -28.60 -16.16 -11.13
CA ILE A 154 -27.34 -16.64 -11.68
C ILE A 154 -27.15 -18.10 -11.29
N LYS A 155 -26.94 -18.97 -12.28
CA LYS A 155 -26.60 -20.37 -12.08
C LYS A 155 -25.21 -20.64 -12.66
N THR A 156 -24.28 -21.01 -11.80
CA THR A 156 -22.92 -21.44 -12.15
C THR A 156 -22.85 -22.95 -12.34
N ASN A 157 -21.97 -23.45 -13.21
CA ASN A 157 -21.71 -24.90 -13.33
C ASN A 157 -20.67 -25.38 -12.30
N ARG A 158 -20.64 -26.70 -12.03
CA ARG A 158 -19.87 -27.33 -10.94
C ARG A 158 -18.34 -27.20 -11.01
N THR A 159 -17.80 -26.73 -12.12
CA THR A 159 -16.35 -26.70 -12.42
C THR A 159 -15.78 -25.29 -12.56
N GLN A 160 -16.55 -24.26 -12.23
CA GLN A 160 -16.19 -22.87 -12.51
C GLN A 160 -15.77 -22.13 -11.25
N SER A 161 -14.89 -21.13 -11.40
CA SER A 161 -14.57 -20.19 -10.32
C SER A 161 -15.75 -19.23 -10.09
N GLY A 162 -15.80 -18.61 -8.91
CA GLY A 162 -16.79 -17.57 -8.61
C GLY A 162 -16.54 -16.29 -9.42
N GLY A 163 -17.39 -15.29 -9.20
CA GLY A 163 -17.28 -13.98 -9.83
C GLY A 163 -18.12 -12.94 -9.11
N PHE A 164 -18.44 -11.84 -9.79
CA PHE A 164 -19.19 -10.74 -9.22
C PHE A 164 -20.31 -10.27 -10.14
N LEU A 165 -21.43 -9.89 -9.52
CA LEU A 165 -22.48 -9.09 -10.14
C LEU A 165 -22.30 -7.65 -9.67
N VAL A 166 -21.85 -6.78 -10.58
CA VAL A 166 -21.63 -5.37 -10.29
C VAL A 166 -22.84 -4.56 -10.77
N VAL A 167 -23.38 -3.73 -9.90
CA VAL A 167 -24.51 -2.84 -10.16
C VAL A 167 -24.04 -1.41 -10.07
N ALA A 168 -24.35 -0.62 -11.09
CA ALA A 168 -24.01 0.79 -11.16
C ALA A 168 -25.17 1.60 -11.73
N SER A 169 -25.27 2.85 -11.29
CA SER A 169 -26.13 3.88 -11.88
C SER A 169 -25.51 5.26 -11.66
N GLU A 170 -26.06 6.28 -12.32
CA GLU A 170 -25.77 7.67 -12.00
C GLU A 170 -26.56 8.07 -10.74
N SER A 171 -26.01 7.67 -9.60
CA SER A 171 -26.49 8.09 -8.28
C SER A 171 -25.51 9.09 -7.67
N PRO A 172 -25.99 10.10 -6.91
CA PRO A 172 -25.12 10.93 -6.07
C PRO A 172 -24.67 10.22 -4.79
N LEU A 173 -25.38 9.16 -4.36
CA LEU A 173 -25.09 8.46 -3.10
C LEU A 173 -23.83 7.62 -3.17
N ARG A 174 -23.05 7.71 -2.09
CA ARG A 174 -21.79 6.99 -1.91
C ARG A 174 -21.79 6.29 -0.57
N LEU A 175 -21.31 5.05 -0.56
CA LEU A 175 -20.90 4.39 0.68
C LEU A 175 -19.45 4.78 0.95
N TYR A 176 -19.22 5.45 2.06
CA TYR A 176 -17.88 5.68 2.59
C TYR A 176 -17.59 4.63 3.64
N SER A 177 -16.38 4.09 3.61
CA SER A 177 -15.97 3.09 4.60
C SER A 177 -14.47 3.13 4.86
N TYR A 178 -14.07 2.81 6.09
CA TYR A 178 -12.68 2.82 6.52
C TYR A 178 -12.45 1.83 7.66
N LEU A 179 -11.19 1.50 7.94
CA LEU A 179 -10.80 0.74 9.13
C LEU A 179 -10.75 1.67 10.33
N ASN A 180 -11.13 1.25 11.52
CA ASN A 180 -11.01 2.10 12.72
C ASN A 180 -9.56 2.26 13.24
N THR A 181 -8.61 1.47 12.72
CA THR A 181 -7.23 1.42 13.20
C THR A 181 -6.25 1.05 12.08
N LEU A 182 -5.01 1.49 12.22
CA LEU A 182 -3.86 1.03 11.41
C LEU A 182 -3.08 -0.11 12.10
N GLU A 183 -3.43 -0.45 13.35
CA GLU A 183 -2.84 -1.57 14.10
C GLU A 183 -3.51 -2.90 13.73
N THR A 184 -3.19 -3.40 12.54
CA THR A 184 -3.76 -4.63 11.97
C THR A 184 -2.90 -5.84 12.33
N VAL A 185 -3.08 -6.35 13.55
CA VAL A 185 -2.29 -7.49 14.08
C VAL A 185 -3.21 -8.63 14.48
N ARG A 186 -2.74 -9.87 14.25
CA ARG A 186 -3.45 -11.09 14.67
C ARG A 186 -3.82 -11.03 16.15
N GLY A 187 -5.09 -11.34 16.44
CA GLY A 187 -5.66 -11.34 17.79
C GLY A 187 -6.19 -9.99 18.27
N ASN A 188 -5.90 -8.89 17.58
CA ASN A 188 -6.47 -7.57 17.88
C ASN A 188 -7.78 -7.38 17.09
N SER A 189 -8.79 -6.77 17.71
CA SER A 189 -10.02 -6.42 17.00
C SER A 189 -9.73 -5.36 15.93
N ILE A 190 -10.15 -5.62 14.69
CA ILE A 190 -10.10 -4.67 13.58
C ILE A 190 -11.54 -4.25 13.28
N GLY A 191 -11.83 -2.98 13.51
CA GLY A 191 -13.13 -2.39 13.22
C GLY A 191 -13.21 -1.89 11.78
N LEU A 192 -14.39 -2.01 11.18
CA LEU A 192 -14.79 -1.39 9.94
C LEU A 192 -15.94 -0.44 10.24
N VAL A 193 -15.83 0.76 9.70
CA VAL A 193 -16.85 1.80 9.81
C VAL A 193 -17.40 2.06 8.42
N ALA A 194 -18.71 2.26 8.31
CA ALA A 194 -19.37 2.61 7.06
C ALA A 194 -20.48 3.64 7.28
N SER A 195 -20.61 4.57 6.35
CA SER A 195 -21.69 5.56 6.35
C SER A 195 -22.12 5.89 4.92
N LEU A 196 -23.36 6.35 4.76
CA LEU A 196 -23.88 6.80 3.48
C LEU A 196 -23.84 8.33 3.45
N PHE A 197 -23.36 8.91 2.36
CA PHE A 197 -23.35 10.36 2.17
C PHE A 197 -23.62 10.71 0.70
N ASP A 198 -23.84 11.98 0.43
CA ASP A 198 -24.03 12.51 -0.93
C ASP A 198 -22.70 13.08 -1.44
N ASN A 199 -22.39 12.86 -2.71
CA ASN A 199 -21.22 13.45 -3.34
C ASN A 199 -21.13 14.99 -3.20
N GLU A 200 -22.25 15.68 -3.00
CA GLU A 200 -22.32 17.13 -2.73
C GLU A 200 -22.23 17.50 -1.23
N ASN A 201 -22.55 16.56 -0.33
CA ASN A 201 -22.55 16.77 1.12
C ASN A 201 -21.81 15.65 1.84
N GLU A 202 -20.65 15.97 2.42
CA GLU A 202 -19.80 14.99 3.13
C GLU A 202 -20.32 14.54 4.51
N THR A 203 -21.53 14.96 4.87
CA THR A 203 -22.19 14.56 6.12
C THR A 203 -22.92 13.23 5.94
N ALA A 204 -22.78 12.32 6.90
CA ALA A 204 -23.51 11.06 6.90
C ALA A 204 -25.04 11.29 6.96
N PHE A 205 -25.78 10.52 6.17
CA PHE A 205 -27.25 10.49 6.21
C PHE A 205 -27.73 9.56 7.32
N ALA A 206 -28.08 10.15 8.46
CA ALA A 206 -28.67 9.44 9.59
C ALA A 206 -29.97 8.71 9.20
N GLY A 207 -30.07 7.43 9.58
CA GLY A 207 -31.30 6.63 9.43
C GLY A 207 -31.60 6.07 8.04
N ASN A 208 -30.72 6.30 7.05
CA ASN A 208 -30.92 5.83 5.67
C ASN A 208 -30.46 4.39 5.45
N ILE A 209 -29.37 3.95 6.08
CA ILE A 209 -28.97 2.54 6.10
C ILE A 209 -29.90 1.78 7.05
N ARG A 210 -30.46 0.67 6.56
CA ARG A 210 -31.36 -0.22 7.33
C ARG A 210 -30.70 -1.54 7.70
N GLU A 211 -29.80 -2.02 6.85
CA GLU A 211 -29.03 -3.23 7.05
C GLU A 211 -27.60 -2.97 6.57
N ALA A 212 -26.62 -3.26 7.43
CA ALA A 212 -25.22 -3.32 7.06
C ALA A 212 -24.59 -4.61 7.60
N ALA A 213 -23.79 -5.25 6.76
CA ALA A 213 -23.05 -6.45 7.12
C ALA A 213 -21.70 -6.44 6.43
N VAL A 214 -20.73 -7.08 7.07
CA VAL A 214 -19.40 -7.29 6.51
C VAL A 214 -19.17 -8.78 6.28
N ARG A 215 -18.74 -9.13 5.07
CA ARG A 215 -18.21 -10.45 4.71
C ARG A 215 -16.69 -10.37 4.81
N ILE A 216 -16.08 -11.23 5.63
CA ILE A 216 -14.64 -11.32 5.80
C ILE A 216 -14.17 -12.61 5.15
N GLU A 217 -13.32 -12.49 4.13
CA GLU A 217 -12.58 -13.60 3.55
C GLU A 217 -11.17 -13.62 4.12
N MET A 218 -10.82 -14.75 4.72
CA MET A 218 -9.54 -14.95 5.38
C MET A 218 -8.46 -15.45 4.39
N PRO A 219 -7.16 -15.37 4.74
CA PRO A 219 -6.07 -15.84 3.88
C PRO A 219 -6.17 -17.30 3.42
N ASN A 220 -6.84 -18.16 4.20
CA ASN A 220 -7.07 -19.57 3.88
C ASN A 220 -8.32 -19.81 2.99
N GLY A 221 -9.02 -18.76 2.58
CA GLY A 221 -10.27 -18.81 1.81
C GLY A 221 -11.53 -19.06 2.64
N GLU A 222 -11.41 -19.18 3.97
CA GLU A 222 -12.57 -19.25 4.86
C GLU A 222 -13.32 -17.92 4.86
N ILE A 223 -14.65 -17.99 4.89
CA ILE A 223 -15.51 -16.80 4.82
C ILE A 223 -16.38 -16.76 6.07
N THR A 224 -16.36 -15.63 6.75
CA THR A 224 -17.29 -15.32 7.84
C THR A 224 -18.09 -14.06 7.52
N SER A 225 -19.17 -13.84 8.26
CA SER A 225 -19.97 -12.63 8.12
C SER A 225 -20.37 -12.11 9.50
N ALA A 226 -20.33 -10.80 9.67
CA ALA A 226 -20.75 -10.11 10.87
C ALA A 226 -21.75 -9.00 10.49
N ARG A 227 -22.72 -8.76 11.37
CA ARG A 227 -23.59 -7.59 11.25
C ARG A 227 -22.82 -6.34 11.68
N MET A 228 -23.20 -5.21 11.10
CA MET A 228 -22.75 -3.88 11.53
C MET A 228 -23.92 -3.17 12.20
N PHE A 229 -23.64 -2.30 13.17
CA PHE A 229 -24.61 -1.65 14.03
C PHE A 229 -24.39 -0.13 14.05
N ASP A 230 -25.47 0.61 14.30
CA ASP A 230 -25.52 2.05 14.58
C ASP A 230 -26.19 2.21 15.95
N ASP A 231 -25.51 1.71 16.99
CA ASP A 231 -25.96 1.53 18.36
C ASP A 231 -25.14 2.33 19.39
N GLY A 232 -24.18 3.14 18.96
CA GLY A 232 -23.27 3.89 19.84
C GLY A 232 -22.20 2.99 20.48
N ASN A 233 -22.07 1.74 20.03
CA ASN A 233 -21.03 0.79 20.39
C ASN A 233 -20.29 0.35 19.12
N HIS A 234 -19.47 -0.71 19.15
CA HIS A 234 -18.86 -1.27 17.94
C HIS A 234 -18.00 -0.31 17.07
N ASN A 235 -17.60 0.85 17.63
CA ASN A 235 -16.87 1.94 16.97
C ASN A 235 -17.69 2.72 15.92
N ASP A 236 -18.97 2.95 16.18
CA ASP A 236 -19.91 3.60 15.26
C ASP A 236 -20.33 5.03 15.65
N ALA A 237 -19.55 5.70 16.52
CA ALA A 237 -19.86 7.03 17.05
C ALA A 237 -21.12 7.11 17.93
N LEU A 238 -22.18 7.85 17.54
CA LEU A 238 -23.38 8.02 18.35
C LEU A 238 -24.52 7.15 17.81
N ALA A 239 -25.29 6.53 18.70
CA ALA A 239 -26.43 5.72 18.29
C ALA A 239 -27.44 6.49 17.43
N GLY A 240 -27.73 5.96 16.25
CA GLY A 240 -28.69 6.48 15.28
C GLY A 240 -28.18 7.62 14.40
N ASP A 241 -26.87 7.84 14.33
CA ASP A 241 -26.28 8.92 13.54
C ASP A 241 -26.02 8.54 12.07
N GLY A 242 -26.29 7.29 11.69
CA GLY A 242 -26.07 6.77 10.33
C GLY A 242 -24.66 6.26 10.07
N VAL A 243 -23.80 6.23 11.08
CA VAL A 243 -22.50 5.56 11.05
C VAL A 243 -22.67 4.15 11.58
N PHE A 244 -22.21 3.17 10.82
CA PHE A 244 -22.31 1.76 11.15
C PHE A 244 -20.94 1.19 11.46
N GLY A 245 -20.79 0.55 12.61
CA GLY A 245 -19.59 -0.13 13.06
C GLY A 245 -19.76 -1.65 13.05
N GLY A 246 -18.73 -2.34 12.57
CA GLY A 246 -18.58 -3.79 12.75
C GLY A 246 -17.12 -4.10 13.04
N ALA A 247 -16.83 -5.29 13.57
CA ALA A 247 -15.45 -5.67 13.82
C ALA A 247 -15.24 -7.18 13.64
N PHE A 248 -13.99 -7.55 13.41
CA PHE A 248 -13.56 -8.95 13.43
C PHE A 248 -12.22 -9.06 14.16
N VAL A 249 -11.94 -10.25 14.71
CA VAL A 249 -10.66 -10.57 15.34
C VAL A 249 -9.95 -11.59 14.45
N PRO A 250 -8.88 -11.22 13.72
CA PRO A 250 -8.14 -12.14 12.88
C PRO A 250 -7.42 -13.18 13.72
N ASN A 251 -7.64 -14.46 13.42
CA ASN A 251 -7.00 -15.60 14.08
C ASN A 251 -5.71 -16.06 13.37
N GLN A 252 -5.40 -15.50 12.19
CA GLN A 252 -4.20 -15.76 11.41
C GLN A 252 -3.66 -14.46 10.78
N SER A 253 -2.40 -14.47 10.37
CA SER A 253 -1.78 -13.39 9.61
C SER A 253 -1.96 -13.57 8.10
N GLY A 254 -1.89 -12.48 7.35
CA GLY A 254 -1.99 -12.48 5.89
C GLY A 254 -3.02 -11.47 5.40
N LYS A 255 -3.35 -11.55 4.11
CA LYS A 255 -4.33 -10.68 3.46
C LYS A 255 -5.75 -11.15 3.72
N PHE A 256 -6.56 -10.29 4.32
CA PHE A 256 -8.00 -10.45 4.44
C PHE A 256 -8.70 -9.54 3.43
N VAL A 257 -9.85 -9.98 2.93
CA VAL A 257 -10.74 -9.14 2.12
C VAL A 257 -12.02 -8.93 2.92
N ALA A 258 -12.28 -7.68 3.29
CA ALA A 258 -13.46 -7.28 4.04
C ALA A 258 -14.41 -6.51 3.13
N GLN A 259 -15.53 -7.13 2.76
CA GLN A 259 -16.54 -6.55 1.89
C GLN A 259 -17.77 -6.17 2.71
N ILE A 260 -18.04 -4.88 2.80
CA ILE A 260 -19.22 -4.30 3.42
C ILE A 260 -20.34 -4.28 2.39
N THR A 261 -21.55 -4.69 2.78
CA THR A 261 -22.78 -4.48 2.02
C THR A 261 -23.73 -3.65 2.88
N ALA A 262 -24.12 -2.49 2.35
CA ALA A 262 -25.11 -1.61 2.97
C ALA A 262 -26.37 -1.56 2.11
N LYS A 263 -27.52 -1.72 2.74
CA LYS A 263 -28.85 -1.60 2.13
C LYS A 263 -29.68 -0.62 2.93
N GLY A 264 -30.53 0.13 2.24
CA GLY A 264 -31.35 1.10 2.91
C GLY A 264 -32.29 1.83 1.98
N THR A 265 -32.72 3.00 2.44
CA THR A 265 -33.60 3.91 1.72
C THR A 265 -32.87 5.24 1.53
N ALA A 266 -32.73 5.68 0.29
CA ALA A 266 -32.15 6.96 -0.08
C ALA A 266 -33.04 8.12 0.39
N PRO A 267 -32.52 9.36 0.50
CA PRO A 267 -33.33 10.52 0.89
C PRO A 267 -34.54 10.78 -0.03
N ASN A 268 -34.48 10.32 -1.28
CA ASN A 268 -35.59 10.39 -2.24
C ASN A 268 -36.65 9.29 -2.05
N GLY A 269 -36.53 8.44 -1.02
CA GLY A 269 -37.45 7.35 -0.70
C GLY A 269 -37.18 6.03 -1.43
N GLU A 270 -36.23 5.98 -2.37
CA GLU A 270 -35.92 4.76 -3.12
C GLU A 270 -35.00 3.82 -2.34
N ALA A 271 -35.16 2.52 -2.52
CA ALA A 271 -34.23 1.56 -1.94
C ALA A 271 -32.86 1.64 -2.63
N PHE A 272 -31.78 1.35 -1.90
CA PHE A 272 -30.44 1.26 -2.45
C PHE A 272 -29.68 0.04 -1.92
N VAL A 273 -28.65 -0.35 -2.67
CA VAL A 273 -27.59 -1.24 -2.23
C VAL A 273 -26.24 -0.66 -2.66
N ARG A 274 -25.25 -0.69 -1.77
CA ARG A 274 -23.86 -0.31 -2.04
C ARG A 274 -22.92 -1.28 -1.35
N THR A 275 -21.71 -1.41 -1.88
CA THR A 275 -20.65 -2.21 -1.26
C THR A 275 -19.35 -1.43 -1.18
N GLY A 276 -18.58 -1.67 -0.12
CA GLY A 276 -17.21 -1.19 0.05
C GLY A 276 -16.30 -2.39 0.28
N GLU A 277 -15.07 -2.35 -0.20
CA GLU A 277 -14.13 -3.47 -0.06
C GLU A 277 -12.78 -2.97 0.45
N HIS A 278 -12.25 -3.63 1.47
CA HIS A 278 -10.97 -3.33 2.10
C HIS A 278 -10.08 -4.56 2.02
N ILE A 279 -8.86 -4.38 1.52
CA ILE A 279 -7.79 -5.37 1.65
C ILE A 279 -7.02 -5.03 2.92
N VAL A 280 -7.01 -5.96 3.87
CA VAL A 280 -6.39 -5.76 5.19
C VAL A 280 -5.23 -6.73 5.35
N ASP A 281 -4.00 -6.22 5.33
CA ASP A 281 -2.83 -7.00 5.71
C ASP A 281 -2.73 -7.10 7.23
N VAL A 282 -2.78 -8.33 7.74
CA VAL A 282 -2.68 -8.62 9.18
C VAL A 282 -1.30 -9.18 9.52
N ALA A 283 -0.56 -8.47 10.35
CA ALA A 283 0.74 -8.91 10.84
C ALA A 283 0.62 -10.05 11.86
N ALA A 284 1.60 -10.95 11.89
CA ALA A 284 1.57 -12.14 12.73
C ALA A 284 1.84 -11.88 14.21
N ASN A 285 2.68 -10.87 14.51
CA ASN A 285 3.16 -10.59 15.84
C ASN A 285 3.04 -9.10 16.16
N ARG A 286 2.65 -8.83 17.41
CA ARG A 286 2.65 -7.49 17.98
C ARG A 286 3.96 -7.26 18.73
N ALA A 287 4.73 -6.25 18.35
CA ALA A 287 5.88 -5.79 19.10
C ALA A 287 5.43 -5.09 20.39
N VAL A 288 6.01 -5.48 21.53
CA VAL A 288 5.70 -4.88 22.84
C VAL A 288 6.93 -4.15 23.37
N MET A 289 6.87 -2.82 23.42
CA MET A 289 7.95 -1.95 23.89
C MET A 289 8.09 -1.89 25.41
N SER A 290 9.33 -1.77 25.89
CA SER A 290 9.65 -1.31 27.25
C SER A 290 9.25 0.14 27.48
N GLY A 291 9.25 0.59 28.74
CA GLY A 291 9.08 2.02 29.11
C GLY A 291 10.33 2.86 28.94
N ASN A 292 11.48 2.21 28.79
CA ASN A 292 12.79 2.86 28.75
C ASN A 292 13.54 2.44 27.49
N ALA A 293 14.33 3.34 26.93
CA ALA A 293 15.31 3.06 25.89
C ALA A 293 16.71 3.50 26.33
N PHE A 294 17.72 2.81 25.81
CA PHE A 294 19.11 3.06 26.18
C PHE A 294 19.82 3.83 25.07
N VAL A 295 20.58 4.85 25.47
CA VAL A 295 21.37 5.67 24.56
C VAL A 295 22.81 5.20 24.60
N LYS A 296 23.42 5.03 23.42
CA LYS A 296 24.84 4.73 23.24
C LYS A 296 25.46 5.78 22.33
N THR A 297 26.60 6.32 22.72
CA THR A 297 27.38 7.21 21.86
C THR A 297 28.04 6.39 20.74
N ILE A 298 27.80 6.78 19.49
CA ILE A 298 28.46 6.20 18.32
C ILE A 298 29.75 6.96 18.02
N ASP A 299 29.65 8.29 18.00
CA ASP A 299 30.74 9.25 17.82
C ASP A 299 30.36 10.63 18.39
N ASP A 300 31.20 11.64 18.14
CA ASP A 300 31.06 13.03 18.61
C ASP A 300 29.76 13.74 18.16
N THR A 301 28.99 13.16 17.24
CA THR A 301 27.78 13.77 16.70
C THR A 301 26.59 12.83 16.64
N ARG A 302 26.73 11.54 16.98
CA ARG A 302 25.67 10.55 16.78
C ARG A 302 25.49 9.65 17.99
N PHE A 303 24.22 9.44 18.31
CA PHE A 303 23.76 8.49 19.31
C PHE A 303 22.96 7.36 18.65
N GLN A 304 23.07 6.16 19.20
CA GLN A 304 22.16 5.05 18.97
C GLN A 304 21.16 4.97 20.14
N ILE A 305 19.88 4.87 19.83
CA ILE A 305 18.79 4.68 20.78
C ILE A 305 18.26 3.26 20.61
N ASP A 306 18.47 2.43 21.63
CA ASP A 306 18.06 1.03 21.66
C ASP A 306 16.68 0.89 22.29
N LEU A 307 15.66 0.72 21.45
CA LEU A 307 14.30 0.43 21.87
C LEU A 307 14.17 -1.06 22.20
N THR A 308 14.01 -1.41 23.47
CA THR A 308 13.83 -2.81 23.87
C THR A 308 12.41 -3.29 23.58
N VAL A 309 12.29 -4.39 22.84
CA VAL A 309 11.00 -4.96 22.41
C VAL A 309 10.92 -6.46 22.69
N ARG A 310 9.68 -6.91 22.93
CA ARG A 310 9.30 -8.33 22.98
C ARG A 310 8.48 -8.72 21.77
N ASN A 311 8.41 -10.02 21.51
CA ASN A 311 7.62 -10.65 20.43
C ASN A 311 8.05 -10.27 19.01
N LEU A 312 9.26 -9.72 18.87
CA LEU A 312 9.88 -9.46 17.57
C LEU A 312 11.15 -10.31 17.44
N ARG A 313 11.24 -11.10 16.38
CA ARG A 313 12.39 -12.00 16.15
C ARG A 313 13.59 -11.21 15.65
N ALA A 314 14.80 -11.64 16.01
CA ALA A 314 16.01 -11.04 15.46
C ALA A 314 16.03 -11.17 13.92
N GLY A 315 16.50 -10.12 13.24
CA GLY A 315 16.47 -9.99 11.78
C GLY A 315 15.09 -9.61 11.21
N HIS A 316 14.05 -9.47 12.04
CA HIS A 316 12.78 -8.93 11.57
C HIS A 316 12.94 -7.43 11.29
N LYS A 317 12.52 -7.01 10.11
CA LYS A 317 12.67 -5.65 9.62
C LYS A 317 11.41 -4.85 9.87
N VAL A 318 11.56 -3.63 10.37
CA VAL A 318 10.46 -2.72 10.64
C VAL A 318 10.80 -1.32 10.14
N LEU A 319 9.77 -0.54 9.84
CA LEU A 319 9.88 0.91 9.83
C LEU A 319 9.61 1.38 11.26
N ALA A 320 10.56 2.13 11.82
CA ALA A 320 10.44 2.71 13.14
C ALA A 320 10.35 4.23 13.03
N HIS A 321 9.63 4.84 13.96
CA HIS A 321 9.49 6.28 14.10
C HIS A 321 9.39 6.66 15.58
N ALA A 322 9.98 7.78 15.96
CA ALA A 322 9.79 8.43 17.25
C ALA A 322 9.94 9.95 17.12
N GLU A 323 9.24 10.70 17.96
CA GLU A 323 9.47 12.12 18.17
C GLU A 323 10.42 12.27 19.37
N VAL A 324 11.46 13.09 19.24
CA VAL A 324 12.40 13.40 20.33
C VAL A 324 11.95 14.68 21.01
N TRP A 325 11.80 14.62 22.33
CA TRP A 325 11.40 15.74 23.18
C TRP A 325 12.40 15.87 24.33
N GLY A 326 12.58 17.08 24.86
CA GLY A 326 13.36 17.32 26.07
C GLY A 326 12.87 18.56 26.81
N ARG A 327 13.37 18.79 28.03
CA ARG A 327 12.99 19.95 28.85
C ARG A 327 13.91 21.13 28.58
N ASP A 328 13.33 22.32 28.50
CA ASP A 328 14.07 23.58 28.51
C ASP A 328 14.51 23.98 29.94
N THR A 329 15.17 25.13 30.07
CA THR A 329 15.60 25.70 31.37
C THR A 329 14.45 25.95 32.36
N ASN A 330 13.22 26.09 31.87
CA ASN A 330 12.02 26.32 32.69
C ASN A 330 11.36 24.99 33.11
N GLY A 331 11.86 23.86 32.59
CA GLY A 331 11.30 22.55 32.79
C GLY A 331 10.18 22.20 31.81
N ASP A 332 9.89 23.02 30.80
CA ASP A 332 8.84 22.74 29.82
C ASP A 332 9.36 21.83 28.71
N PHE A 333 8.52 20.88 28.28
CA PHE A 333 8.89 20.01 27.16
C PHE A 333 8.85 20.74 25.82
N LYS A 334 9.96 20.67 25.08
CA LYS A 334 10.11 21.16 23.71
C LYS A 334 10.37 19.99 22.77
N ALA A 335 9.76 20.07 21.59
CA ALA A 335 10.05 19.15 20.51
C ALA A 335 11.44 19.47 19.95
N VAL A 336 12.24 18.43 19.73
CA VAL A 336 13.61 18.55 19.21
C VAL A 336 13.64 18.21 17.72
N ALA A 337 13.21 17.00 17.40
CA ALA A 337 13.26 16.41 16.06
C ALA A 337 12.33 15.20 15.99
N TRP A 338 12.07 14.69 14.79
CA TRP A 338 11.63 13.31 14.60
C TRP A 338 12.81 12.46 14.14
N ILE A 339 12.81 11.18 14.52
CA ILE A 339 13.78 10.18 14.08
C ILE A 339 13.05 8.92 13.61
N GLY A 340 13.65 8.16 12.70
CA GLY A 340 13.06 6.94 12.17
C GLY A 340 13.84 6.33 11.02
N GLY A 341 13.15 5.54 10.22
CA GLY A 341 13.73 4.79 9.10
C GLY A 341 13.50 3.30 9.25
N MET A 342 14.22 2.51 8.45
CA MET A 342 14.20 1.06 8.58
C MET A 342 15.26 0.58 9.56
N THR A 343 14.91 -0.47 10.29
CA THR A 343 15.83 -1.12 11.21
C THR A 343 15.50 -2.60 11.35
N LEU A 344 16.50 -3.40 11.67
CA LEU A 344 16.41 -4.81 11.98
C LEU A 344 16.45 -5.00 13.49
N ALA A 345 15.54 -5.83 13.99
CA ALA A 345 15.58 -6.29 15.37
C ALA A 345 16.87 -7.07 15.64
N GLU A 346 17.62 -6.67 16.65
CA GLU A 346 18.86 -7.34 17.05
C GLU A 346 18.64 -8.15 18.33
N LYS A 347 19.27 -9.32 18.42
CA LYS A 347 19.13 -10.21 19.58
C LYS A 347 19.91 -9.65 20.78
N ILE A 348 19.26 -9.57 21.94
CA ILE A 348 19.97 -9.40 23.21
C ILE A 348 20.45 -10.77 23.67
N PHE A 349 21.76 -10.94 23.85
CA PHE A 349 22.32 -12.23 24.27
C PHE A 349 21.78 -12.64 25.65
N GLY A 350 21.29 -13.87 25.77
CA GLY A 350 20.75 -14.39 27.03
C GLY A 350 19.31 -13.98 27.36
N GLU A 351 18.67 -13.10 26.56
CA GLU A 351 17.29 -12.67 26.79
C GLU A 351 16.33 -13.10 25.67
N ASN A 352 15.06 -13.31 26.02
CA ASN A 352 13.97 -13.47 25.05
C ASN A 352 13.41 -12.10 24.62
N LYS A 353 14.31 -11.18 24.28
CA LYS A 353 14.01 -9.81 23.86
C LYS A 353 14.93 -9.42 22.70
N THR A 354 14.50 -8.42 21.95
CA THR A 354 15.30 -7.79 20.90
C THR A 354 15.39 -6.29 21.15
N ILE A 355 16.39 -5.66 20.55
CA ILE A 355 16.48 -4.20 20.45
C ILE A 355 16.17 -3.77 19.01
N LEU A 356 15.55 -2.61 18.88
CA LEU A 356 15.41 -1.90 17.60
C LEU A 356 16.24 -0.62 17.70
N PRO A 357 17.42 -0.58 17.04
CA PRO A 357 18.25 0.61 17.06
C PRO A 357 17.68 1.70 16.14
N LEU A 358 17.65 2.92 16.65
CA LEU A 358 17.45 4.17 15.90
C LEU A 358 18.67 5.06 16.10
N ALA A 359 19.00 5.92 15.14
CA ALA A 359 20.03 6.93 15.33
C ALA A 359 19.43 8.32 15.61
N LEU A 360 20.14 9.09 16.42
CA LEU A 360 19.89 10.51 16.68
C LEU A 360 21.18 11.28 16.45
N ASP A 361 21.15 12.26 15.55
CA ASP A 361 22.24 13.22 15.40
C ASP A 361 22.15 14.29 16.51
N ALA A 362 23.21 14.45 17.29
CA ALA A 362 23.31 15.37 18.41
C ALA A 362 23.10 16.83 18.00
N ARG A 363 23.34 17.18 16.72
CA ARG A 363 23.05 18.52 16.18
C ARG A 363 21.58 18.87 16.29
N TRP A 364 20.66 17.90 16.26
CA TRP A 364 19.23 18.17 16.49
C TRP A 364 18.96 18.68 17.90
N LEU A 365 19.61 18.09 18.91
CA LEU A 365 19.52 18.54 20.30
C LEU A 365 20.10 19.95 20.43
N ALA A 366 21.27 20.20 19.85
CA ALA A 366 21.92 21.51 19.87
C ALA A 366 21.16 22.63 19.12
N ARG A 367 20.27 22.28 18.17
CA ARG A 367 19.37 23.24 17.51
C ARG A 367 18.15 23.63 18.34
N SER A 368 17.82 22.83 19.35
CA SER A 368 16.59 22.99 20.12
C SER A 368 16.81 23.76 21.41
N ASP A 369 15.74 24.27 22.00
CA ASP A 369 15.75 24.87 23.34
C ASP A 369 15.75 23.82 24.46
N ALA A 370 15.82 22.52 24.14
CA ALA A 370 15.81 21.44 25.13
C ALA A 370 17.23 21.13 25.63
N GLU A 371 17.42 21.15 26.94
CA GLU A 371 18.71 20.99 27.61
C GLU A 371 18.85 19.66 28.38
N SER A 372 17.75 19.06 28.84
CA SER A 372 17.80 17.85 29.67
C SER A 372 16.54 16.98 29.56
N ASP A 373 16.53 15.86 30.29
CA ASP A 373 15.37 14.97 30.47
C ASP A 373 14.70 14.57 29.15
N TYR A 374 15.51 14.09 28.22
CA TYR A 374 15.01 13.68 26.91
C TYR A 374 14.11 12.43 26.99
N GLU A 375 13.06 12.44 26.19
CA GLU A 375 12.13 11.33 26.02
C GLU A 375 11.74 11.17 24.56
N LEU A 376 11.28 9.96 24.22
CA LEU A 376 10.62 9.73 22.94
C LEU A 376 9.12 9.78 23.11
N ARG A 377 8.43 10.38 22.15
CA ARG A 377 6.97 10.38 22.04
C ARG A 377 6.50 9.75 20.73
N ASN A 378 5.26 9.26 20.74
CA ASN A 378 4.59 8.69 19.57
C ASN A 378 5.46 7.65 18.84
N VAL A 379 6.10 6.78 19.63
CA VAL A 379 6.96 5.72 19.11
C VAL A 379 6.07 4.69 18.43
N ARG A 380 6.42 4.31 17.20
CA ARG A 380 5.68 3.29 16.45
C ARG A 380 6.60 2.43 15.61
N PHE A 381 6.15 1.19 15.40
CA PHE A 381 6.74 0.23 14.47
C PHE A 381 5.71 -0.23 13.47
N GLN A 382 6.12 -0.27 12.21
CA GLN A 382 5.34 -0.79 11.11
C GLN A 382 6.08 -1.95 10.46
N ASP A 383 5.35 -2.99 10.07
CA ASP A 383 5.89 -4.09 9.27
C ASP A 383 6.39 -3.54 7.92
N ALA A 384 7.59 -3.94 7.48
CA ALA A 384 8.20 -3.32 6.30
C ALA A 384 7.51 -3.67 4.97
N ASP A 385 6.77 -4.77 4.93
CA ASP A 385 6.09 -5.24 3.71
C ASP A 385 4.64 -4.77 3.65
N SER A 386 3.92 -4.83 4.77
CA SER A 386 2.49 -4.48 4.84
C SER A 386 2.20 -3.08 5.34
N LEU A 387 3.18 -2.40 5.96
CA LEU A 387 3.03 -1.13 6.67
C LEU A 387 2.03 -1.15 7.84
N ALA A 388 1.50 -2.34 8.19
CA ALA A 388 0.67 -2.54 9.36
C ALA A 388 1.40 -2.04 10.62
N VAL A 389 0.74 -1.25 11.46
CA VAL A 389 1.31 -0.89 12.76
C VAL A 389 1.34 -2.15 13.62
N ILE A 390 2.54 -2.55 14.03
CA ILE A 390 2.75 -3.77 14.84
C ILE A 390 3.07 -3.46 16.30
N GLY A 391 3.28 -2.20 16.65
CA GLY A 391 3.46 -1.76 18.03
C GLY A 391 3.58 -0.25 18.12
N SER A 392 3.05 0.33 19.19
CA SER A 392 3.09 1.76 19.45
C SER A 392 3.24 2.04 20.95
N LYS A 393 3.76 3.22 21.27
CA LYS A 393 3.87 3.71 22.64
C LYS A 393 3.90 5.24 22.66
N GLU A 394 3.08 5.82 23.51
CA GLU A 394 2.95 7.28 23.62
C GLU A 394 4.23 7.93 24.14
N THR A 395 4.84 7.37 25.18
CA THR A 395 6.06 7.91 25.79
C THR A 395 7.04 6.81 26.17
N VAL A 396 8.34 7.03 25.89
CA VAL A 396 9.46 6.18 26.29
C VAL A 396 10.55 7.06 26.88
N SER A 397 10.95 6.79 28.13
CA SER A 397 12.03 7.52 28.78
C SER A 397 13.38 7.14 28.19
N LEU A 398 14.27 8.11 27.95
CA LEU A 398 15.64 7.86 27.54
C LEU A 398 16.56 7.81 28.76
N SER A 399 17.61 7.00 28.70
CA SER A 399 18.76 7.20 29.57
C SER A 399 19.38 8.58 29.31
N PRO A 400 20.07 9.19 30.30
CA PRO A 400 20.71 10.50 30.13
C PRO A 400 21.56 10.60 28.86
N ILE A 401 21.51 11.76 28.21
CA ILE A 401 22.29 12.09 27.02
C ILE A 401 23.29 13.18 27.41
N ASP A 402 24.57 12.87 27.31
CA ASP A 402 25.63 13.84 27.52
C ASP A 402 26.05 14.43 26.16
N LEU A 403 25.73 15.70 25.93
CA LEU A 403 26.12 16.40 24.70
C LEU A 403 27.62 16.71 24.70
N PRO A 404 28.35 16.41 23.61
CA PRO A 404 29.76 16.75 23.49
C PRO A 404 30.02 18.27 23.59
N GLU A 405 31.01 18.69 24.40
CA GLU A 405 31.32 20.11 24.66
C GLU A 405 31.64 20.91 23.39
N ASN A 406 32.30 20.28 22.41
CA ASN A 406 32.66 20.90 21.14
C ASN A 406 31.42 21.29 20.33
N LEU A 407 30.38 20.46 20.37
CA LEU A 407 29.12 20.72 19.70
C LEU A 407 28.38 21.88 20.37
N GLN A 408 28.40 21.95 21.71
CA GLN A 408 27.81 23.08 22.44
C GLN A 408 28.48 24.42 22.12
N ARG A 409 29.79 24.43 21.82
CA ARG A 409 30.55 25.67 21.56
C ARG A 409 30.55 26.14 20.10
N ASN A 410 30.54 25.21 19.14
CA ASN A 410 30.77 25.50 17.72
C ASN A 410 29.61 25.07 16.81
N PHE A 411 28.38 25.09 17.35
CA PHE A 411 27.21 24.64 16.62
C PHE A 411 26.91 25.49 15.37
N ASN A 412 26.84 24.86 14.19
CA ASN A 412 26.30 25.46 12.97
C ASN A 412 24.82 25.07 12.82
N SER A 413 23.93 26.04 12.70
CA SER A 413 22.48 25.84 12.63
C SER A 413 21.95 25.29 11.30
N GLU A 414 22.82 25.16 10.29
CA GLU A 414 22.48 24.58 8.99
C GLU A 414 22.14 23.09 9.09
N ILE A 415 21.00 22.70 8.52
CA ILE A 415 20.57 21.30 8.44
C ILE A 415 21.29 20.64 7.27
N THR A 416 22.10 19.63 7.56
CA THR A 416 22.88 18.88 6.56
C THR A 416 22.18 17.59 6.15
N ASP A 417 22.56 17.02 4.99
CA ASP A 417 22.07 15.71 4.54
C ASP A 417 22.38 14.59 5.54
N GLU A 418 23.53 14.67 6.23
CA GLU A 418 23.92 13.71 7.27
C GLU A 418 22.97 13.74 8.46
N MET A 419 22.52 14.93 8.88
CA MET A 419 21.52 15.06 9.95
C MET A 419 20.18 14.43 9.56
N ARG A 420 19.83 14.48 8.27
CA ARG A 420 18.54 14.01 7.74
C ARG A 420 18.50 12.53 7.39
N THR A 421 19.62 11.99 6.91
CA THR A 421 19.68 10.63 6.32
C THR A 421 20.75 9.73 6.94
N GLY A 422 21.56 10.27 7.85
CA GLY A 422 22.72 9.62 8.43
C GLY A 422 23.97 9.76 7.57
N VAL A 423 25.10 9.32 8.11
CA VAL A 423 26.38 9.32 7.40
C VAL A 423 26.33 8.28 6.29
N ARG A 424 26.45 8.75 5.05
CA ARG A 424 26.56 7.90 3.87
C ARG A 424 27.77 6.97 4.03
N PRO A 425 27.63 5.65 3.81
CA PRO A 425 28.78 4.75 3.80
C PRO A 425 29.86 5.24 2.83
N PRO A 426 31.15 5.02 3.09
CA PRO A 426 32.16 5.23 2.06
C PRO A 426 31.83 4.31 0.88
N SER A 427 31.81 4.85 -0.33
CA SER A 427 31.60 4.03 -1.51
C SER A 427 32.77 3.06 -1.63
N GLU A 428 32.52 1.74 -1.57
CA GLU A 428 33.52 0.73 -1.93
C GLU A 428 33.91 0.84 -3.42
N ILE A 429 33.12 1.58 -4.19
CA ILE A 429 33.29 1.78 -5.63
C ILE A 429 33.68 3.25 -5.89
N GLN A 430 34.84 3.47 -6.52
CA GLN A 430 35.40 4.80 -6.78
C GLN A 430 34.35 5.82 -7.25
N THR A 431 34.22 6.92 -6.50
CA THR A 431 33.32 8.05 -6.78
C THR A 431 33.59 8.75 -8.12
N ASP A 432 34.74 8.48 -8.73
CA ASP A 432 35.18 9.01 -10.02
C ASP A 432 35.25 7.95 -11.14
N ALA A 433 34.66 6.75 -10.95
CA ALA A 433 34.62 5.77 -12.03
C ALA A 433 33.69 6.27 -13.16
N PRO A 434 34.18 6.58 -14.38
CA PRO A 434 33.30 6.82 -15.52
C PRO A 434 32.45 5.55 -15.76
N GLY A 435 31.13 5.63 -15.59
CA GLY A 435 30.29 4.43 -15.76
C GLY A 435 28.95 4.35 -15.04
N GLY A 436 28.46 5.41 -14.38
CA GLY A 436 27.10 5.42 -13.84
C GLY A 436 26.06 5.07 -14.92
N LYS A 437 25.01 4.30 -14.58
CA LYS A 437 24.01 3.81 -15.54
C LYS A 437 22.63 4.42 -15.29
N LEU A 438 21.83 4.54 -16.34
CA LEU A 438 20.39 4.67 -16.19
C LEU A 438 19.77 3.28 -16.03
N MET A 439 19.11 3.01 -14.90
CA MET A 439 18.41 1.74 -14.67
C MET A 439 16.94 1.87 -15.07
N LEU A 440 16.50 1.00 -15.97
CA LEU A 440 15.10 0.90 -16.41
C LEU A 440 14.39 -0.18 -15.59
N VAL A 441 13.33 0.20 -14.88
CA VAL A 441 12.63 -0.65 -13.90
C VAL A 441 11.16 -0.84 -14.30
N HIS A 442 10.68 -2.07 -14.33
CA HIS A 442 9.30 -2.41 -14.68
C HIS A 442 8.34 -2.29 -13.48
N GLY A 443 7.05 -2.57 -13.71
CA GLY A 443 5.98 -2.46 -12.72
C GLY A 443 5.50 -3.80 -12.17
N TYR A 444 4.41 -3.73 -11.39
CA TYR A 444 3.78 -4.88 -10.75
C TYR A 444 3.23 -5.88 -11.77
N CYS A 445 3.53 -7.17 -11.59
CA CYS A 445 3.07 -8.29 -12.42
C CYS A 445 3.19 -8.07 -13.94
N SER A 446 4.07 -7.16 -14.40
CA SER A 446 4.16 -6.79 -15.80
C SER A 446 5.12 -7.69 -16.56
N GLY A 447 4.89 -7.81 -17.87
CA GLY A 447 5.94 -8.19 -18.83
C GLY A 447 7.07 -7.15 -18.93
N ASP A 448 8.02 -7.38 -19.85
CA ASP A 448 9.12 -6.45 -20.09
C ASP A 448 8.64 -5.22 -20.88
N VAL A 449 8.28 -4.17 -20.14
CA VAL A 449 7.84 -2.88 -20.69
C VAL A 449 8.95 -2.12 -21.43
N TRP A 450 10.21 -2.52 -21.25
CA TRP A 450 11.39 -1.85 -21.83
C TRP A 450 11.99 -2.62 -23.02
N ALA A 451 11.50 -3.82 -23.34
CA ALA A 451 12.08 -4.76 -24.31
C ALA A 451 12.33 -4.20 -25.73
N THR A 452 11.58 -3.18 -26.16
CA THR A 452 11.67 -2.69 -27.54
C THR A 452 12.76 -1.64 -27.71
N ALA A 453 13.42 -1.62 -28.87
CA ALA A 453 14.35 -0.56 -29.25
C ALA A 453 13.70 0.84 -29.25
N ARG A 454 12.36 0.92 -29.39
CA ARG A 454 11.61 2.18 -29.26
C ARG A 454 11.49 2.66 -27.83
N ASN A 455 11.64 1.78 -26.83
CA ASN A 455 11.54 2.14 -25.42
C ASN A 455 12.95 2.29 -24.82
N ALA A 456 13.69 1.19 -24.67
CA ALA A 456 15.02 1.23 -24.07
C ALA A 456 16.11 1.77 -25.02
N GLY A 457 15.98 1.52 -26.33
CA GLY A 457 16.99 1.93 -27.32
C GLY A 457 17.08 3.45 -27.54
N GLN A 458 16.23 4.24 -26.89
CA GLN A 458 16.36 5.70 -26.85
C GLN A 458 17.45 6.16 -25.87
N PHE A 459 17.89 5.29 -24.95
CA PHE A 459 18.93 5.60 -23.99
C PHE A 459 20.28 5.06 -24.47
N SER A 460 21.34 5.86 -24.34
CA SER A 460 22.68 5.49 -24.79
C SER A 460 23.53 4.79 -23.72
N ASN A 461 23.16 4.91 -22.43
CA ASN A 461 23.92 4.38 -21.31
C ASN A 461 23.00 3.82 -20.21
N TYR A 462 22.35 2.68 -20.49
CA TYR A 462 21.35 2.09 -19.60
C TYR A 462 21.63 0.62 -19.26
N VAL A 463 20.90 0.14 -18.24
CA VAL A 463 20.70 -1.27 -17.91
C VAL A 463 19.22 -1.48 -17.63
N THR A 464 18.71 -2.69 -17.89
CA THR A 464 17.31 -3.04 -17.59
C THR A 464 17.29 -4.04 -16.45
N PHE A 465 16.54 -3.74 -15.39
CA PHE A 465 16.29 -4.64 -14.29
C PHE A 465 14.99 -5.42 -14.53
N LEU A 466 15.02 -6.75 -14.32
CA LEU A 466 13.91 -7.67 -14.63
C LEU A 466 13.60 -8.60 -13.44
N ASP A 467 12.36 -8.54 -12.95
CA ASP A 467 11.69 -9.42 -11.97
C ASP A 467 10.24 -9.67 -12.45
N LEU A 468 10.10 -10.10 -13.71
CA LEU A 468 8.83 -10.13 -14.45
C LEU A 468 7.77 -11.06 -13.82
N GLY A 469 6.50 -10.65 -13.88
CA GLY A 469 5.37 -11.46 -13.41
C GLY A 469 5.39 -11.79 -11.92
N GLN A 470 6.20 -11.09 -11.12
CA GLN A 470 6.28 -11.31 -9.67
C GLN A 470 5.35 -10.34 -8.93
N ASN A 471 4.66 -10.85 -7.91
CA ASN A 471 3.96 -10.05 -6.90
C ASN A 471 4.94 -9.79 -5.74
N ARG A 472 5.35 -8.53 -5.57
CA ARG A 472 6.29 -8.07 -4.54
C ARG A 472 5.71 -6.90 -3.77
N SER A 473 6.07 -6.79 -2.50
CA SER A 473 5.94 -5.51 -1.77
C SER A 473 6.91 -4.47 -2.35
N HIS A 474 6.68 -3.18 -2.08
CA HIS A 474 7.63 -2.12 -2.46
C HIS A 474 9.01 -2.36 -1.86
N ASP A 475 9.07 -2.87 -0.63
CA ASP A 475 10.32 -3.16 0.06
C ASP A 475 11.10 -4.33 -0.57
N GLN A 476 10.42 -5.44 -0.85
CA GLN A 476 11.05 -6.57 -1.53
C GLN A 476 11.56 -6.18 -2.91
N PHE A 477 10.80 -5.36 -3.64
CA PHE A 477 11.20 -4.93 -4.97
C PHE A 477 12.37 -3.93 -4.92
N ALA A 478 12.36 -2.99 -3.98
CA ALA A 478 13.45 -2.07 -3.71
C ALA A 478 14.77 -2.80 -3.40
N GLN A 479 14.74 -3.84 -2.56
CA GLN A 479 15.92 -4.64 -2.27
C GLN A 479 16.47 -5.37 -3.51
N ARG A 480 15.60 -5.83 -4.41
CA ARG A 480 16.04 -6.45 -5.66
C ARG A 480 16.70 -5.45 -6.59
N ILE A 481 16.12 -4.25 -6.72
CA ILE A 481 16.73 -3.12 -7.45
C ILE A 481 18.10 -2.79 -6.85
N ARG A 482 18.19 -2.68 -5.52
CA ARG A 482 19.47 -2.44 -4.81
C ARG A 482 20.50 -3.49 -5.14
N ASN A 483 20.15 -4.77 -5.00
CA ASN A 483 21.08 -5.89 -5.21
C ASN A 483 21.53 -6.00 -6.67
N PHE A 484 20.64 -5.71 -7.63
CA PHE A 484 21.00 -5.62 -9.04
C PHE A 484 21.98 -4.47 -9.30
N GLY A 485 21.70 -3.29 -8.73
CA GLY A 485 22.53 -2.11 -8.85
C GLY A 485 23.85 -2.16 -8.08
N ALA A 486 24.05 -3.11 -7.16
CA ALA A 486 25.25 -3.21 -6.33
C ALA A 486 26.54 -3.46 -7.13
N SER A 487 26.44 -3.94 -8.37
CA SER A 487 27.57 -4.08 -9.29
C SER A 487 27.94 -2.80 -10.06
N LEU A 488 27.14 -1.74 -9.91
CA LEU A 488 27.31 -0.48 -10.62
C LEU A 488 27.92 0.57 -9.67
N PRO A 489 28.80 1.45 -10.15
CA PRO A 489 29.37 2.52 -9.32
C PRO A 489 28.30 3.50 -8.82
N SER A 490 27.33 3.81 -9.70
CA SER A 490 26.14 4.58 -9.37
C SER A 490 25.07 4.36 -10.43
N PHE A 491 23.82 4.72 -10.13
CA PHE A 491 22.75 4.66 -11.11
C PHE A 491 21.64 5.67 -10.86
N GLY A 492 21.05 6.24 -11.92
CA GLY A 492 19.74 6.89 -11.87
C GLY A 492 18.64 5.90 -12.28
N ILE A 493 17.38 6.18 -12.00
CA ILE A 493 16.27 5.26 -12.30
C ILE A 493 15.20 5.92 -13.17
N VAL A 494 14.75 5.21 -14.21
CA VAL A 494 13.44 5.42 -14.85
C VAL A 494 12.57 4.21 -14.55
N ALA A 495 11.40 4.43 -13.96
CA ALA A 495 10.56 3.34 -13.49
C ALA A 495 9.09 3.49 -13.88
N HIS A 496 8.47 2.38 -14.26
CA HIS A 496 7.05 2.32 -14.60
C HIS A 496 6.21 1.76 -13.46
N SER A 497 5.00 2.30 -13.23
CA SER A 497 4.02 1.78 -12.28
C SER A 497 4.66 1.53 -10.89
N GLN A 498 4.52 0.33 -10.30
CA GLN A 498 5.10 -0.03 -9.00
C GLN A 498 6.62 0.18 -8.90
N GLY A 499 7.34 0.10 -10.02
CA GLY A 499 8.78 0.36 -10.05
C GLY A 499 9.12 1.75 -9.51
N GLY A 500 8.28 2.76 -9.74
CA GLY A 500 8.51 4.11 -9.22
C GLY A 500 8.33 4.19 -7.70
N ALA A 501 7.36 3.48 -7.15
CA ALA A 501 7.16 3.39 -5.70
C ALA A 501 8.31 2.64 -5.03
N ALA A 502 8.75 1.52 -5.60
CA ALA A 502 9.90 0.76 -5.12
C ALA A 502 11.22 1.54 -5.23
N SER A 503 11.39 2.36 -6.28
CA SER A 503 12.57 3.22 -6.44
C SER A 503 12.61 4.34 -5.41
N LEU A 504 11.45 4.95 -5.12
CA LEU A 504 11.34 5.93 -4.04
C LEU A 504 11.62 5.27 -2.68
N HIS A 505 11.05 4.09 -2.44
CA HIS A 505 11.30 3.31 -1.22
C HIS A 505 12.78 2.95 -1.04
N LEU A 506 13.46 2.55 -2.13
CA LEU A 506 14.90 2.33 -2.15
C LEU A 506 15.65 3.58 -1.72
N TYR A 507 15.38 4.71 -2.38
CA TYR A 507 16.03 5.98 -2.10
C TYR A 507 15.74 6.50 -0.70
N THR A 508 14.54 6.28 -0.17
CA THR A 508 14.18 6.77 1.16
C THR A 508 14.88 5.98 2.27
N TYR A 509 15.00 4.66 2.14
CA TYR A 509 15.35 3.82 3.30
C TYR A 509 16.68 3.09 3.22
N TYR A 510 17.29 2.97 2.03
CA TYR A 510 18.51 2.18 1.86
C TYR A 510 19.62 3.01 1.26
N TRP A 511 20.84 2.74 1.70
CA TRP A 511 22.01 3.16 0.95
C TRP A 511 22.19 2.28 -0.29
N SER A 512 22.41 2.91 -1.44
CA SER A 512 22.59 2.23 -2.72
C SER A 512 23.39 3.07 -3.70
N GLY A 513 23.72 2.51 -4.88
CA GLY A 513 24.33 3.25 -5.98
C GLY A 513 23.54 4.49 -6.44
N LEU A 514 22.26 4.59 -6.09
CA LEU A 514 21.42 5.75 -6.35
C LEU A 514 21.88 6.99 -5.57
N ASP A 515 22.43 6.80 -4.36
CA ASP A 515 22.90 7.89 -3.49
C ASP A 515 24.21 8.53 -3.98
N TYR A 516 24.94 7.80 -4.82
CA TYR A 516 26.20 8.26 -5.43
C TYR A 516 25.99 8.73 -6.87
N ALA A 517 24.76 8.73 -7.38
CA ALA A 517 24.47 9.22 -8.71
C ALA A 517 24.53 10.76 -8.74
N THR A 518 25.12 11.29 -9.81
CA THR A 518 25.22 12.74 -10.05
C THR A 518 24.12 13.17 -11.01
N GLY A 519 23.41 14.26 -10.70
CA GLY A 519 22.39 14.84 -11.57
C GLY A 519 21.21 15.39 -10.77
N THR A 520 20.41 16.26 -11.39
CA THR A 520 19.28 16.91 -10.70
C THR A 520 18.06 16.01 -10.55
N ARG A 521 18.00 14.88 -11.26
CA ARG A 521 16.89 13.91 -11.23
C ARG A 521 17.42 12.50 -11.05
N LEU A 522 17.29 11.98 -9.83
CA LEU A 522 17.72 10.63 -9.48
C LEU A 522 16.69 9.56 -9.89
N ILE A 523 15.40 9.89 -9.82
CA ILE A 523 14.28 9.01 -10.16
C ILE A 523 13.33 9.74 -11.09
N GLN A 524 12.90 9.06 -12.15
CA GLN A 524 11.79 9.47 -12.99
C GLN A 524 10.75 8.34 -13.05
N SER A 525 9.55 8.60 -12.55
CA SER A 525 8.43 7.66 -12.58
C SER A 525 7.51 7.90 -13.78
N VAL A 526 6.92 6.82 -14.29
CA VAL A 526 5.95 6.83 -15.40
C VAL A 526 4.74 6.02 -14.97
N GLY A 527 3.57 6.67 -14.85
CA GLY A 527 2.33 6.00 -14.46
C GLY A 527 2.39 5.32 -13.08
N THR A 528 3.21 5.83 -12.15
CA THR A 528 3.32 5.27 -10.80
C THR A 528 2.13 5.68 -9.95
N PRO A 529 1.40 4.72 -9.34
CA PRO A 529 0.23 4.99 -8.52
C PRO A 529 0.66 5.39 -7.09
N TYR A 530 1.22 6.59 -6.91
CA TYR A 530 1.65 7.07 -5.58
C TYR A 530 0.51 7.21 -4.57
N GLN A 531 -0.74 7.29 -5.06
CA GLN A 531 -1.95 7.45 -4.25
C GLN A 531 -2.86 6.21 -4.28
N GLY A 532 -2.34 5.08 -4.77
CA GLY A 532 -3.13 3.87 -5.02
C GLY A 532 -3.58 3.74 -6.46
#